data_AF-A0A3S5FFW9-F1
#
_entry.id   AF-A0A3S5FFW9-F1
#
_cell.length_a   1.000
_cell.length_b   1.000
_cell.length_c   1.000
_cell.angle_alpha   90.00
_cell.angle_beta   90.00
_cell.angle_gamma   90.00
#
_symmetry.space_group_name_H-M   'P 1'
#
loop_
_entity.id
_entity.type
_entity.pdbx_description
1 polymer ?
#
loop_
_entity_poly.entity_id
_entity_poly.type
_entity_poly.pdbx_seq_one_letter_code
_entity_poly.pdbx_strand_id
1 'polypeptide(L)'
;MDQGECLREIFIELDPTSDLLELAVLPSGCGLQPRLRFTTYGLTGITHFDLPQTSDYIEVFECTQVASTAGDIGDCCGPVMESHLKHQAQPAPQLARFRFSLLKPAVNRSLNMASRVSMRLNQRGFLSMQYMIPLADNQVAFVEFFVTGLREYH
;
A
#
# COMPACT_ATOMS: atom_id res chain seq x y z
N MET A 1 -6.98 11.91 16.47
CA MET A 1 -5.59 11.61 16.07
C MET A 1 -5.40 12.22 14.70
N ASP A 2 -4.30 12.94 14.48
CA ASP A 2 -4.01 13.57 13.18
C ASP A 2 -3.58 12.47 12.20
N GLN A 3 -4.15 12.42 10.99
CA GLN A 3 -3.99 11.27 10.09
C GLN A 3 -2.55 11.06 9.60
N GLY A 4 -1.74 12.12 9.56
CA GLY A 4 -0.30 12.05 9.28
C GLY A 4 0.49 11.28 10.34
N GLU A 5 0.02 11.22 11.59
CA GLU A 5 0.74 10.56 12.68
C GLU A 5 0.73 9.03 12.55
N CYS A 6 -0.30 8.42 11.98
CA CYS A 6 -0.32 6.95 11.81
C CYS A 6 0.75 6.47 10.83
N LEU A 7 0.86 7.08 9.65
CA LEU A 7 1.93 6.71 8.71
C LEU A 7 3.31 6.94 9.33
N ARG A 8 3.46 7.96 10.16
CA ARG A 8 4.69 8.23 10.90
C ARG A 8 5.01 7.12 11.89
N GLU A 9 4.03 6.66 12.67
CA GLU A 9 4.18 5.53 13.58
C GLU A 9 4.61 4.27 12.82
N ILE A 10 3.97 3.97 11.68
CA ILE A 10 4.33 2.84 10.81
C ILE A 10 5.82 2.89 10.47
N PHE A 11 6.27 4.01 9.91
CA PHE A 11 7.64 4.16 9.46
C PHE A 11 8.68 4.15 10.61
N ILE A 12 8.28 4.54 11.83
CA ILE A 12 9.12 4.44 13.03
C ILE A 12 9.25 2.99 13.49
N GLU A 13 8.18 2.20 13.37
CA GLU A 13 8.15 0.79 13.79
C GLU A 13 8.82 -0.17 12.78
N LEU A 14 8.98 0.25 11.53
CA LEU A 14 9.68 -0.55 10.51
C LEU A 14 11.12 -0.85 10.94
N ASP A 15 11.57 -2.09 10.71
CA ASP A 15 12.92 -2.52 11.09
C ASP A 15 13.98 -1.69 10.32
N PRO A 16 14.77 -0.85 11.02
CA PRO A 16 15.74 0.03 10.38
C PRO A 16 16.97 -0.71 9.83
N THR A 17 17.15 -1.99 10.21
CA THR A 17 18.20 -2.86 9.70
C THR A 17 17.89 -3.44 8.32
N SER A 18 16.62 -3.33 7.88
CA SER A 18 16.23 -3.74 6.53
C SER A 18 16.74 -2.77 5.47
N ASP A 19 17.39 -3.30 4.42
CA ASP A 19 17.74 -2.54 3.22
C ASP A 19 16.55 -2.38 2.25
N LEU A 20 15.49 -3.16 2.47
CA LEU A 20 14.35 -3.32 1.59
C LEU A 20 13.06 -2.90 2.29
N LEU A 21 12.22 -2.13 1.61
CA LEU A 21 10.82 -1.97 1.96
C LEU A 21 9.98 -2.58 0.85
N GLU A 22 9.14 -3.54 1.19
CA GLU A 22 8.16 -4.10 0.29
C GLU A 22 6.77 -3.54 0.64
N LEU A 23 6.11 -2.96 -0.35
CA LEU A 23 4.73 -2.49 -0.29
C LEU A 23 3.85 -3.47 -1.05
N ALA A 24 2.81 -3.97 -0.40
CA ALA A 24 1.81 -4.82 -1.03
C ALA A 24 0.41 -4.21 -0.89
N VAL A 25 -0.27 -4.03 -2.02
CA VAL A 25 -1.70 -3.71 -2.01
C VAL A 25 -2.46 -5.04 -2.09
N LEU A 26 -3.12 -5.39 -0.99
CA LEU A 26 -3.86 -6.63 -0.85
C LEU A 26 -5.34 -6.35 -1.21
N PRO A 27 -5.88 -6.98 -2.28
CA PRO A 27 -7.25 -6.73 -2.72
C PRO A 27 -8.27 -7.33 -1.75
N SER A 28 -9.49 -6.80 -1.78
CA SER A 28 -10.63 -7.39 -1.09
C SER A 28 -11.08 -8.68 -1.80
N GLY A 29 -11.13 -9.79 -1.08
CA GLY A 29 -11.61 -11.07 -1.58
C GLY A 29 -12.27 -11.86 -0.45
N CYS A 30 -13.27 -12.70 -0.76
CA CYS A 30 -14.04 -13.57 0.16
C CYS A 30 -14.01 -13.13 1.65
N GLY A 31 -14.69 -12.04 1.97
CA GLY A 31 -14.85 -11.56 3.36
C GLY A 31 -13.70 -10.73 3.96
N LEU A 32 -12.61 -10.50 3.22
CA LEU A 32 -11.49 -9.66 3.66
C LEU A 32 -11.57 -8.25 3.07
N GLN A 33 -11.30 -7.25 3.90
CA GLN A 33 -11.15 -5.86 3.48
C GLN A 33 -9.80 -5.64 2.79
N PRO A 34 -9.73 -4.72 1.81
CA PRO A 34 -8.46 -4.42 1.17
C PRO A 34 -7.57 -3.68 2.17
N ARG A 35 -6.25 -3.89 2.05
CA ARG A 35 -5.28 -3.31 2.96
C ARG A 35 -3.95 -3.04 2.27
N LEU A 36 -3.25 -2.03 2.76
CA LEU A 36 -1.86 -1.77 2.39
C LEU A 36 -0.95 -2.45 3.42
N ARG A 37 0.01 -3.25 2.95
CA ARG A 37 1.00 -3.90 3.81
C ARG A 37 2.40 -3.34 3.55
N PHE A 38 3.10 -3.02 4.63
CA PHE A 38 4.53 -2.73 4.65
C PHE A 38 5.26 -3.96 5.16
N THR A 39 6.33 -4.37 4.47
CA THR A 39 7.15 -5.51 4.88
C THR A 39 8.62 -5.13 4.88
N THR A 40 9.30 -5.43 5.98
CA THR A 40 10.75 -5.28 6.14
C THR A 40 11.40 -6.62 6.43
N TYR A 41 12.65 -6.76 6.00
CA TYR A 41 13.46 -7.98 6.11
C TYR A 41 14.72 -7.63 6.89
N GLY A 42 14.56 -7.50 8.20
CA GLY A 42 15.65 -7.10 9.09
C GLY A 42 16.43 -8.30 9.65
N LEU A 43 17.40 -8.00 10.50
CA LEU A 43 18.26 -9.02 11.13
C LEU A 43 17.50 -9.95 12.08
N THR A 44 16.40 -9.47 12.66
CA THR A 44 15.57 -10.23 13.60
C THR A 44 14.49 -11.05 12.92
N GLY A 45 14.31 -10.89 11.60
CA GLY A 45 13.33 -11.59 10.81
C GLY A 45 12.52 -10.66 9.92
N ILE A 46 11.36 -11.17 9.50
CA ILE A 46 10.44 -10.44 8.63
C ILE A 46 9.37 -9.79 9.49
N THR A 47 9.14 -8.49 9.30
CA THR A 47 8.11 -7.74 10.00
C THR A 47 7.07 -7.24 9.00
N HIS A 48 5.80 -7.40 9.35
CA HIS A 48 4.66 -6.93 8.55
C HIS A 48 3.87 -5.89 9.35
N PHE A 49 3.56 -4.77 8.70
CA PHE A 49 2.60 -3.79 9.19
C PHE A 49 1.43 -3.72 8.20
N ASP A 50 0.21 -3.94 8.69
CA ASP A 50 -1.01 -3.94 7.87
C ASP A 50 -1.87 -2.69 8.19
N LEU A 51 -2.21 -1.92 7.16
CA LEU A 51 -3.11 -0.77 7.25
C LEU A 51 -4.42 -1.08 6.49
N PRO A 52 -5.51 -1.44 7.20
CA PRO A 52 -6.81 -1.75 6.59
C PRO A 52 -7.45 -0.50 5.97
N GLN A 53 -8.16 -0.65 4.84
CA GLN A 53 -8.86 0.47 4.20
C GLN A 53 -9.79 1.24 5.15
N THR A 54 -10.44 0.55 6.09
CA THR A 54 -11.41 1.18 7.02
C THR A 54 -10.75 1.80 8.24
N SER A 55 -9.43 1.96 8.27
CA SER A 55 -8.79 2.65 9.39
C SER A 55 -9.13 4.13 9.34
N ASP A 56 -9.32 4.76 10.50
CA ASP A 56 -9.60 6.20 10.63
C ASP A 56 -8.45 7.09 10.08
N TYR A 57 -7.32 6.46 9.75
CA TYR A 57 -6.11 7.09 9.24
C TYR A 57 -6.09 7.23 7.71
N ILE A 58 -7.00 6.56 7.00
CA ILE A 58 -7.07 6.63 5.53
C ILE A 58 -8.25 7.51 5.10
N GLU A 59 -7.95 8.65 4.47
CA GLU A 59 -8.98 9.48 3.84
C GLU A 59 -9.51 8.86 2.54
N VAL A 60 -8.60 8.32 1.72
CA VAL A 60 -8.91 7.74 0.41
C VAL A 60 -8.06 6.50 0.20
N PHE A 61 -8.70 5.37 -0.07
CA PHE A 61 -8.06 4.16 -0.54
C PHE A 61 -8.61 3.81 -1.91
N GLU A 62 -7.79 3.96 -2.94
CA GLU A 62 -8.14 3.57 -4.29
C GLU A 62 -7.21 2.47 -4.78
N CYS A 63 -7.79 1.33 -5.10
CA CYS A 63 -7.12 0.24 -5.79
C CYS A 63 -7.92 -0.07 -7.05
N THR A 64 -7.31 0.18 -8.22
CA THR A 64 -7.95 -0.10 -9.52
C THR A 64 -7.92 -1.58 -9.90
N GLN A 65 -7.25 -2.41 -9.10
CA GLN A 65 -7.22 -3.86 -9.30
C GLN A 65 -8.37 -4.50 -8.53
N VAL A 66 -9.52 -4.57 -9.20
CA VAL A 66 -10.64 -5.38 -8.73
C VAL A 66 -10.20 -6.83 -8.83
N ALA A 67 -10.21 -7.54 -7.70
CA ALA A 67 -10.22 -9.00 -7.73
C ALA A 67 -11.35 -9.39 -8.68
N SER A 68 -11.04 -10.00 -9.82
CA SER A 68 -12.06 -10.34 -10.81
C SER A 68 -13.07 -11.29 -10.19
N THR A 69 -14.18 -10.76 -9.69
CA THR A 69 -15.36 -11.53 -9.34
C THR A 69 -16.00 -11.91 -10.66
N ALA A 70 -15.75 -13.14 -11.11
CA ALA A 70 -16.67 -13.78 -12.04
C ALA A 70 -18.06 -13.79 -11.37
N GLY A 71 -19.03 -13.12 -11.98
CA GLY A 71 -20.44 -13.28 -11.66
C GLY A 71 -21.16 -12.00 -11.24
N ASP A 72 -21.30 -11.07 -12.17
CA ASP A 72 -22.36 -10.05 -12.10
C ASP A 72 -23.25 -10.24 -13.34
N ILE A 73 -24.08 -11.29 -13.33
CA ILE A 73 -25.29 -11.39 -14.16
C ILE A 73 -26.31 -12.17 -13.32
N GLY A 74 -27.49 -11.59 -13.16
CA GLY A 74 -28.63 -12.22 -12.52
C GLY A 74 -29.03 -13.56 -13.14
N ASP A 75 -29.86 -14.25 -12.37
CA ASP A 75 -30.86 -15.22 -12.79
C ASP A 75 -30.43 -16.26 -13.85
N CYS A 76 -30.03 -17.45 -13.40
CA CYS A 76 -30.18 -18.69 -14.17
C CYS A 76 -30.19 -19.88 -13.19
N CYS A 77 -31.39 -20.21 -12.71
CA CYS A 77 -31.72 -21.54 -12.20
C CYS A 77 -31.40 -22.60 -13.26
N GLY A 78 -30.58 -23.62 -12.93
CA GLY A 78 -30.37 -24.79 -13.77
C GLY A 78 -29.40 -25.80 -13.12
N PRO A 79 -29.74 -27.10 -13.01
CA PRO A 79 -28.94 -28.06 -12.27
C PRO A 79 -27.95 -28.86 -13.15
N VAL A 80 -26.94 -29.41 -12.47
CA VAL A 80 -26.12 -30.59 -12.81
C VAL A 80 -24.75 -30.38 -13.52
N MET A 81 -23.73 -30.58 -12.69
CA MET A 81 -22.40 -31.22 -12.89
C MET A 81 -21.56 -30.87 -14.12
N GLU A 82 -20.49 -30.13 -13.87
CA GLU A 82 -19.21 -30.39 -14.54
C GLU A 82 -18.07 -30.14 -13.54
N SER A 83 -17.49 -31.24 -13.07
CA SER A 83 -16.24 -31.28 -12.33
C SER A 83 -15.09 -30.91 -13.27
N HIS A 84 -14.85 -29.62 -13.43
CA HIS A 84 -13.58 -29.10 -13.92
C HIS A 84 -13.10 -28.05 -12.92
N LEU A 85 -11.95 -28.36 -12.31
CA LEU A 85 -11.21 -27.53 -11.38
C LEU A 85 -10.88 -26.18 -12.04
N LYS A 86 -11.81 -25.22 -11.97
CA LYS A 86 -11.49 -23.81 -12.14
C LYS A 86 -10.57 -23.48 -10.98
N HIS A 87 -9.26 -23.53 -11.23
CA HIS A 87 -8.28 -22.89 -10.37
C HIS A 87 -8.70 -21.43 -10.33
N GLN A 88 -9.40 -21.08 -9.26
CA GLN A 88 -9.77 -19.71 -8.94
C GLN A 88 -8.43 -19.03 -8.63
N ALA A 89 -7.79 -18.49 -9.68
CA ALA A 89 -6.54 -17.77 -9.54
C ALA A 89 -6.81 -16.60 -8.60
N GLN A 90 -6.36 -16.72 -7.36
CA GLN A 90 -6.36 -15.59 -6.44
C GLN A 90 -5.61 -14.45 -7.12
N PRO A 91 -6.20 -13.25 -7.21
CA PRO A 91 -5.50 -12.11 -7.77
C PRO A 91 -4.24 -11.90 -6.94
N ALA A 92 -3.08 -12.06 -7.58
CA ALA A 92 -1.80 -11.89 -6.92
C ALA A 92 -1.70 -10.45 -6.39
N PRO A 93 -1.20 -10.25 -5.15
CA PRO A 93 -1.04 -8.90 -4.61
C PRO A 93 -0.11 -8.08 -5.50
N GLN A 94 -0.44 -6.81 -5.70
CA GLN A 94 0.47 -5.89 -6.34
C GLN A 94 1.61 -5.60 -5.38
N LEU A 95 2.80 -6.09 -5.74
CA LEU A 95 4.01 -5.97 -4.94
C LEU A 95 4.95 -4.95 -5.57
N ALA A 96 5.50 -4.06 -4.75
CA ALA A 96 6.60 -3.20 -5.15
C ALA A 96 7.65 -3.14 -4.05
N ARG A 97 8.91 -3.30 -4.46
CA ARG A 97 10.06 -3.29 -3.55
C ARG A 97 10.88 -2.03 -3.76
N PHE A 98 11.35 -1.44 -2.68
CA PHE A 98 12.13 -0.20 -2.69
C PHE A 98 13.36 -0.37 -1.82
N ARG A 99 14.47 0.28 -2.19
CA ARG A 99 15.58 0.47 -1.25
C ARG A 99 15.09 1.34 -0.10
N PHE A 100 15.03 0.79 1.10
CA PHE A 100 14.46 1.51 2.24
C PHE A 100 15.27 2.78 2.56
N SER A 101 16.60 2.74 2.33
CA SER A 101 17.49 3.90 2.44
C SER A 101 17.10 5.09 1.55
N LEU A 102 16.49 4.86 0.38
CA LEU A 102 16.05 5.93 -0.52
C LEU A 102 14.75 6.61 -0.06
N LEU A 103 13.97 5.94 0.79
CA LEU A 103 12.74 6.49 1.35
C LEU A 103 12.98 7.29 2.64
N LYS A 104 14.13 7.10 3.30
CA LYS A 104 14.48 7.80 4.55
C LYS A 104 14.32 9.32 4.49
N PRO A 105 14.71 10.05 3.42
CA PRO A 105 14.51 11.50 3.37
C PRO A 105 13.02 11.92 3.35
N ALA A 106 12.19 11.17 2.63
CA ALA A 106 10.75 11.43 2.52
C ALA A 106 10.06 11.22 3.88
N VAL A 107 10.47 10.18 4.59
CA VAL A 107 9.96 9.82 5.91
C VAL A 107 10.51 10.72 7.02
N ASN A 108 11.83 10.84 7.16
CA ASN A 108 12.41 11.50 8.34
C ASN A 108 12.29 13.03 8.32
N ARG A 109 12.02 13.64 7.16
CA ARG A 109 11.91 15.10 7.04
C ARG A 109 10.49 15.52 6.71
N SER A 110 9.97 15.05 5.58
CA SER A 110 8.70 15.55 5.06
C SER A 110 7.49 15.00 5.83
N LEU A 111 7.47 13.71 6.18
CA LEU A 111 6.39 13.12 6.98
C LEU A 111 6.26 13.80 8.35
N ASN A 112 7.39 14.09 9.02
CA ASN A 112 7.41 14.77 10.31
C ASN A 112 6.83 16.20 10.30
N MET A 113 6.77 16.84 9.13
CA MET A 113 6.24 18.20 8.96
C MET A 113 4.86 18.22 8.29
N ALA A 114 4.37 17.07 7.81
CA ALA A 114 3.18 17.00 6.97
C ALA A 114 1.93 16.85 7.82
N SER A 115 0.88 17.61 7.50
CA SER A 115 -0.45 17.39 8.06
C SER A 115 -1.22 16.31 7.30
N ARG A 116 -0.88 16.08 6.01
CA ARG A 116 -1.47 15.03 5.18
C ARG A 116 -0.43 14.42 4.26
N VAL A 117 -0.58 13.12 3.99
CA VAL A 117 0.29 12.37 3.08
C VAL A 117 -0.54 11.56 2.11
N SER A 118 -0.20 11.63 0.83
CA SER A 118 -0.74 10.77 -0.23
C SER A 118 0.37 9.85 -0.73
N MET A 119 0.07 8.56 -0.83
CA MET A 119 0.95 7.57 -1.47
C MET A 119 0.27 7.01 -2.71
N ARG A 120 0.99 6.95 -3.83
CA ARG A 120 0.49 6.46 -5.11
C ARG A 120 1.49 5.48 -5.69
N LEU A 121 1.09 4.23 -5.83
CA LEU A 121 1.87 3.19 -6.49
C LEU A 121 1.28 2.91 -7.86
N ASN A 122 2.09 2.93 -8.91
CA ASN A 122 1.64 2.54 -10.24
C ASN A 122 2.01 1.08 -10.58
N GLN A 123 1.42 0.56 -11.66
CA GLN A 123 1.66 -0.81 -12.15
C GLN A 123 3.10 -1.09 -12.56
N ARG A 124 3.91 -0.05 -12.79
CA ARG A 124 5.33 -0.16 -13.15
C ARG A 124 6.24 -0.18 -11.92
N GLY A 125 5.67 -0.09 -10.71
CA GLY A 125 6.41 -0.06 -9.46
C GLY A 125 6.98 1.32 -9.07
N PHE A 126 6.51 2.41 -9.67
CA PHE A 126 6.88 3.75 -9.20
C PHE A 126 5.98 4.17 -8.05
N LEU A 127 6.61 4.58 -6.95
CA LEU A 127 5.96 5.17 -5.79
C LEU A 127 6.09 6.70 -5.86
N SER A 128 4.97 7.40 -5.77
CA SER A 128 4.88 8.83 -5.49
C SER A 128 4.39 9.01 -4.04
N MET A 129 5.08 9.84 -3.27
CA MET A 129 4.67 10.26 -1.93
C MET A 129 4.59 11.77 -1.90
N GLN A 130 3.39 12.31 -1.69
CA GLN A 130 3.13 13.74 -1.63
C GLN A 130 2.76 14.15 -0.21
N TYR A 131 3.44 15.17 0.30
CA TYR A 131 3.32 15.69 1.65
C TYR A 131 2.74 17.10 1.61
N MET A 132 1.65 17.33 2.34
CA MET A 132 1.08 18.67 2.56
C MET A 132 1.67 19.25 3.85
N ILE A 133 2.48 20.29 3.74
CA ILE A 133 3.17 20.94 4.86
C ILE A 133 2.50 22.29 5.16
N PRO A 134 1.88 22.47 6.34
CA PRO A 134 1.35 23.77 6.73
C PRO A 134 2.48 24.76 7.01
N LEU A 135 2.29 26.00 6.55
CA LEU A 135 3.18 27.14 6.78
C LEU A 135 2.48 28.18 7.65
N ALA A 136 3.19 29.27 7.97
CA ALA A 136 2.57 30.45 8.60
C ALA A 136 1.45 31.03 7.70
N ASP A 137 0.54 31.77 8.32
CA ASP A 137 -0.54 32.51 7.63
C ASP A 137 -1.53 31.64 6.83
N ASN A 138 -1.82 30.43 7.30
CA ASN A 138 -2.69 29.44 6.62
C ASN A 138 -2.23 29.07 5.20
N GLN A 139 -0.96 29.28 4.87
CA GLN A 139 -0.39 28.81 3.61
C GLN A 139 -0.03 27.33 3.69
N VAL A 140 0.05 26.68 2.54
CA VAL A 140 0.46 25.27 2.43
C VAL A 140 1.52 25.11 1.35
N ALA A 141 2.51 24.26 1.60
CA ALA A 141 3.48 23.81 0.63
C ALA A 141 3.32 22.32 0.36
N PHE A 142 3.67 21.89 -0.85
CA PHE A 142 3.66 20.49 -1.23
C PHE A 142 5.08 20.02 -1.54
N VAL A 143 5.47 18.89 -0.98
CA VAL A 143 6.71 18.20 -1.32
C VAL A 143 6.34 16.84 -1.89
N GLU A 144 6.88 16.49 -3.06
CA GLU A 144 6.63 15.21 -3.69
C GLU A 144 7.93 14.45 -3.95
N PHE A 145 7.95 13.19 -3.52
CA PHE A 145 9.05 12.25 -3.75
C PHE A 145 8.61 11.19 -4.72
N PHE A 146 9.47 10.90 -5.70
CA PHE A 146 9.29 9.81 -6.63
C PHE A 146 10.41 8.79 -6.43
N VAL A 147 10.04 7.53 -6.25
CA VAL A 147 10.98 6.42 -6.10
C VAL A 147 10.63 5.32 -7.07
N THR A 148 11.61 4.87 -7.86
CA THR A 148 11.44 3.70 -8.70
C THR A 148 11.55 2.44 -7.87
N GLY A 149 10.64 1.50 -8.10
CA GLY A 149 10.73 0.15 -7.57
C GLY A 149 11.98 -0.56 -8.09
N LEU A 150 12.50 -1.45 -7.26
CA LEU A 150 13.51 -2.42 -7.63
C LEU A 150 12.88 -3.41 -8.60
N ARG A 151 13.52 -3.58 -9.76
CA ARG A 151 13.17 -4.64 -10.69
C ARG A 151 13.83 -5.92 -10.23
N GLU A 152 13.07 -7.01 -10.19
CA GLU A 152 13.66 -8.34 -10.19
C GLU A 152 14.24 -8.56 -11.60
N TYR A 153 15.57 -8.60 -11.70
CA TYR A 153 16.22 -9.13 -12.91
C TYR A 153 16.10 -10.64 -12.81
N HIS A 154 15.12 -11.20 -13.53
CA HIS A 154 15.05 -12.64 -13.79
C HIS A 154 16.17 -13.06 -14.74
#